data_AF-A0A7W4W7W7-F1
#
_entry.id   AF-A0A7W4W7W7-F1
#
_cell.length_a   1.000
_cell.length_b   1.000
_cell.length_c   1.000
_cell.angle_alpha   90.00
_cell.angle_beta   90.00
_cell.angle_gamma   90.00
#
_symmetry.space_group_name_H-M   'P 1'
#
loop_
_entity.id
_entity.type
_entity.pdbx_description
1 polymer ?
#
loop_
_entity_poly.entity_id
_entity_poly.type
_entity_poly.pdbx_seq_one_letter_code
_entity_poly.pdbx_strand_id
1 'polypeptide(L)'
;MLVCDKCGAGINEGSKFCPQCGDPVTEADRVTVPVAESQIANVEISFGESSSANFTKAVQICKNIPSYSVTGEGKQAQHKISLPITEVDLIINLYELVGSWKSSQMLINRHAATKKDLTYYGVGCYRNRQKSYKPEQFCFGEKEYEANIWGCKRLNMPINEWGGDWLDYGEFDKSGAWHFDKDRIKHELELTLKENELCPILDRKRVLETLEKLPDSINPKSDRNWQYRTSYEEVNGDYKEVAVGVKPVIKKINIYVVGGFKPIWDIESAGNHSGNERVMKVNLQLDDETPKQKRSSKTKKKSGSLSSVWWIVAGIVVLYLLFK
;
A
#
# COMPACT_ATOMS: atom_id res chain seq x y z
N MET A 1 21.82 19.01 1.07
CA MET A 1 21.61 17.99 2.13
C MET A 1 22.76 17.00 2.08
N LEU A 2 23.49 16.85 3.18
CA LEU A 2 24.58 15.87 3.31
C LEU A 2 24.07 14.71 4.18
N VAL A 3 24.35 13.48 3.78
CA VAL A 3 24.00 12.27 4.54
C VAL A 3 25.25 11.41 4.62
N CYS A 4 25.62 11.00 5.83
CA CYS A 4 26.80 10.18 6.06
C CYS A 4 26.69 8.85 5.31
N ASP A 5 27.62 8.57 4.41
CA ASP A 5 27.71 7.32 3.66
C ASP A 5 27.93 6.08 4.56
N LYS A 6 28.54 6.28 5.72
CA LYS A 6 28.88 5.21 6.68
C LYS A 6 27.76 4.86 7.65
N CYS A 7 27.02 5.84 8.16
CA CYS A 7 25.98 5.61 9.18
C CYS A 7 24.59 6.17 8.84
N GLY A 8 24.44 6.91 7.74
CA GLY A 8 23.17 7.46 7.30
C GLY A 8 22.67 8.69 8.06
N ALA A 9 23.45 9.24 9.00
CA ALA A 9 23.07 10.44 9.74
C ALA A 9 23.06 11.68 8.84
N GLY A 10 22.10 12.59 9.07
CA GLY A 10 22.08 13.91 8.44
C GLY A 10 23.27 14.76 8.91
N ILE A 11 23.96 15.38 7.97
CA ILE A 11 25.13 16.24 8.23
C ILE A 11 24.78 17.69 7.89
N ASN A 12 25.09 18.61 8.81
CA ASN A 12 24.90 20.04 8.61
C ASN A 12 25.88 20.60 7.57
N GLU A 13 25.41 21.52 6.72
CA GLU A 13 26.25 22.16 5.71
C GLU A 13 27.46 22.87 6.36
N GLY A 14 28.67 22.60 5.86
CA GLY A 14 29.92 23.11 6.40
C GLY A 14 30.59 22.25 7.49
N SER A 15 29.96 21.16 7.91
CA SER A 15 30.58 20.20 8.86
C SER A 15 31.74 19.44 8.20
N LYS A 16 32.85 19.25 8.95
CA LYS A 16 34.03 18.49 8.48
C LYS A 16 33.95 16.99 8.80
N PHE A 17 33.12 16.61 9.77
CA PHE A 17 32.91 15.23 10.21
C PHE A 17 31.42 14.99 10.50
N CYS A 18 30.98 13.74 10.36
CA CYS A 18 29.66 13.30 10.78
C CYS A 18 29.53 13.43 12.30
N PRO A 19 28.50 14.13 12.82
CA PRO A 19 28.32 14.34 14.26
C PRO A 19 27.97 13.06 15.02
N GLN A 20 27.57 11.99 14.31
CA GLN A 20 27.05 10.77 14.92
C GLN A 20 28.10 9.65 14.98
N CYS A 21 28.92 9.46 13.94
CA CYS A 21 29.91 8.39 13.87
C CYS A 21 31.36 8.86 13.72
N GLY A 22 31.59 10.18 13.59
CA GLY A 22 32.93 10.76 13.47
C GLY A 22 33.61 10.58 12.11
N ASP A 23 32.93 10.01 11.12
CA ASP A 23 33.50 9.82 9.78
C ASP A 23 33.71 11.17 9.07
N PRO A 24 34.84 11.39 8.37
CA PRO A 24 35.10 12.65 7.67
C PRO A 24 34.10 12.87 6.54
N VAL A 25 33.62 14.11 6.38
CA VAL A 25 32.70 14.45 5.30
C VAL A 25 33.45 14.44 3.96
N THR A 26 33.02 13.58 3.06
CA THR A 26 33.57 13.42 1.71
C THR A 26 32.56 13.81 0.65
N GLU A 27 32.99 13.77 -0.61
CA GLU A 27 32.11 14.04 -1.76
C GLU A 27 31.02 12.95 -1.93
N ALA A 28 31.23 11.75 -1.37
CA ALA A 28 30.23 10.69 -1.33
C ALA A 28 29.02 11.03 -0.43
N ASP A 29 29.19 11.93 0.56
CA ASP A 29 28.11 12.40 1.43
C ASP A 29 27.24 13.47 0.77
N ARG A 30 27.65 14.01 -0.38
CA ARG A 30 26.86 14.96 -1.15
C ARG A 30 25.77 14.21 -1.90
N VAL A 31 24.55 14.34 -1.40
CA VAL A 31 23.35 13.98 -2.17
C VAL A 31 23.24 14.92 -3.37
N THR A 32 23.91 14.58 -4.46
CA THR A 32 23.82 15.25 -5.78
C THR A 32 22.80 14.58 -6.70
N VAL A 33 22.04 13.63 -6.19
CA VAL A 33 21.01 12.94 -6.95
C VAL A 33 19.69 13.73 -6.80
N PRO A 34 19.14 14.31 -7.88
CA PRO A 34 17.78 14.82 -7.83
C PRO A 34 16.86 13.66 -7.44
N VAL A 35 15.94 13.92 -6.52
CA VAL A 35 14.93 12.98 -6.02
C VAL A 35 14.21 12.36 -7.21
N ALA A 36 14.63 11.16 -7.61
CA ALA A 36 14.05 10.47 -8.73
C ALA A 36 12.66 9.95 -8.33
N GLU A 37 11.69 10.13 -9.23
CA GLU A 37 10.47 9.32 -9.33
C GLU A 37 10.78 7.87 -8.96
N SER A 38 9.87 7.14 -8.30
CA SER A 38 10.12 5.76 -7.81
C SER A 38 10.79 4.91 -8.90
N GLN A 39 12.12 4.86 -8.90
CA GLN A 39 12.86 4.16 -9.92
C GLN A 39 12.72 2.68 -9.57
N ILE A 40 11.96 1.98 -10.40
CA ILE A 40 11.81 0.53 -10.28
C ILE A 40 13.22 -0.06 -10.24
N ALA A 41 13.57 -0.66 -9.10
CA ALA A 41 14.90 -1.19 -8.90
C ALA A 41 15.18 -2.29 -9.94
N ASN A 42 16.44 -2.43 -10.35
CA ASN A 42 16.86 -3.49 -11.25
C ASN A 42 17.60 -4.58 -10.47
N VAL A 43 17.26 -5.83 -10.78
CA VAL A 43 17.88 -7.02 -10.20
C VAL A 43 18.73 -7.70 -11.27
N GLU A 44 20.02 -7.78 -11.00
CA GLU A 44 20.95 -8.56 -11.82
C GLU A 44 21.20 -9.91 -11.14
N ILE A 45 21.09 -10.99 -11.91
CA ILE A 45 21.48 -12.33 -11.47
C ILE A 45 22.57 -12.80 -12.42
N SER A 46 23.69 -13.27 -11.87
CA SER A 46 24.74 -13.92 -12.63
C SER A 46 25.19 -15.22 -11.99
N PHE A 47 25.61 -16.18 -12.80
CA PHE A 47 26.13 -17.46 -12.34
C PHE A 47 27.05 -18.08 -13.40
N GLY A 48 28.05 -18.83 -12.95
CA GLY A 48 28.94 -19.59 -13.84
C GLY A 48 28.42 -20.99 -14.15
N GLU A 49 29.20 -21.73 -14.94
CA GLU A 49 29.00 -23.18 -15.16
C GLU A 49 28.84 -23.94 -13.83
N SER A 50 27.93 -24.91 -13.78
CA SER A 50 27.63 -25.67 -12.56
C SER A 50 27.32 -27.13 -12.87
N SER A 51 27.78 -28.04 -12.00
CA SER A 51 27.45 -29.47 -12.08
C SER A 51 26.05 -29.82 -11.54
N SER A 52 25.30 -28.82 -11.08
CA SER A 52 23.94 -29.02 -10.58
C SER A 52 22.99 -29.53 -11.66
N ALA A 53 22.09 -30.45 -11.31
CA ALA A 53 21.00 -30.87 -12.19
C ALA A 53 20.09 -29.70 -12.61
N ASN A 54 20.07 -28.59 -11.85
CA ASN A 54 19.30 -27.40 -12.16
C ASN A 54 19.96 -26.49 -13.21
N PHE A 55 21.21 -26.75 -13.62
CA PHE A 55 21.96 -25.87 -14.52
C PHE A 55 21.27 -25.67 -15.87
N THR A 56 20.94 -26.76 -16.57
CA THR A 56 20.27 -26.70 -17.87
C THR A 56 18.95 -25.93 -17.80
N LYS A 57 18.17 -26.14 -16.72
CA LYS A 57 16.90 -25.46 -16.49
C LYS A 57 17.11 -23.95 -16.28
N ALA A 58 18.08 -23.56 -15.46
CA ALA A 58 18.38 -22.14 -15.21
C ALA A 58 18.80 -21.43 -16.51
N VAL A 59 19.67 -22.05 -17.31
CA VAL A 59 20.12 -21.51 -18.61
C VAL A 59 18.95 -21.38 -19.59
N GLN A 60 18.07 -22.38 -19.68
CA GLN A 60 16.88 -22.32 -20.55
C GLN A 60 15.94 -21.18 -20.17
N ILE A 61 15.70 -20.97 -18.87
CA ILE A 61 14.90 -19.83 -18.40
C ILE A 61 15.58 -18.52 -18.80
N CYS A 62 16.89 -18.39 -18.56
CA CYS A 62 17.63 -17.17 -18.87
C CYS A 62 17.64 -16.85 -20.37
N LYS A 63 17.78 -17.84 -21.26
CA LYS A 63 17.75 -17.64 -22.72
C LYS A 63 16.46 -17.00 -23.25
N ASN A 64 15.35 -17.13 -22.52
CA ASN A 64 14.07 -16.52 -22.88
C ASN A 64 13.93 -15.08 -22.37
N ILE A 65 14.92 -14.56 -21.65
CA ILE A 65 14.92 -13.21 -21.07
C ILE A 65 15.70 -12.28 -22.01
N PRO A 66 15.14 -11.13 -22.44
CA PRO A 66 15.79 -10.24 -23.40
C PRO A 66 17.17 -9.72 -22.98
N SER A 67 17.42 -9.56 -21.68
CA SER A 67 18.68 -9.06 -21.13
C SER A 67 19.77 -10.13 -20.97
N TYR A 68 19.51 -11.36 -21.40
CA TYR A 68 20.44 -12.46 -21.24
C TYR A 68 21.72 -12.25 -22.04
N SER A 69 22.84 -12.45 -21.36
CA SER A 69 24.17 -12.41 -21.95
C SER A 69 25.07 -13.48 -21.35
N VAL A 70 26.09 -13.87 -22.10
CA VAL A 70 27.12 -14.80 -21.66
C VAL A 70 28.47 -14.17 -21.94
N THR A 71 29.37 -14.21 -20.97
CA THR A 71 30.75 -13.74 -21.09
C THR A 71 31.71 -14.88 -20.76
N GLY A 72 32.81 -15.01 -21.48
CA GLY A 72 33.77 -16.10 -21.30
C GLY A 72 33.40 -17.39 -22.07
N GLU A 73 34.27 -18.39 -21.99
CA GLU A 73 34.12 -19.66 -22.72
C GLU A 73 34.28 -20.88 -21.79
N GLY A 74 33.54 -21.95 -22.09
CA GLY A 74 33.61 -23.22 -21.37
C GLY A 74 33.40 -23.07 -19.87
N LYS A 75 34.34 -23.56 -19.06
CA LYS A 75 34.25 -23.51 -17.57
C LYS A 75 34.35 -22.10 -17.00
N GLN A 76 34.75 -21.10 -17.79
CA GLN A 76 34.82 -19.69 -17.39
C GLN A 76 33.60 -18.91 -17.90
N ALA A 77 32.63 -19.57 -18.53
CA ALA A 77 31.41 -18.91 -18.97
C ALA A 77 30.61 -18.41 -17.76
N GLN A 78 30.19 -17.15 -17.83
CA GLN A 78 29.32 -16.50 -16.87
C GLN A 78 28.04 -16.08 -17.58
N HIS A 79 26.92 -16.57 -17.09
CA HIS A 79 25.58 -16.21 -17.51
C HIS A 79 25.10 -15.00 -16.71
N LYS A 80 24.51 -14.01 -17.37
CA LYS A 80 23.98 -12.81 -16.72
C LYS A 80 22.63 -12.43 -17.30
N ILE A 81 21.72 -12.01 -16.42
CA ILE A 81 20.45 -11.37 -16.77
C ILE A 81 20.24 -10.11 -15.91
N SER A 82 19.36 -9.23 -16.38
CA SER A 82 18.85 -8.08 -15.64
C SER A 82 17.34 -7.98 -15.79
N LEU A 83 16.62 -7.87 -14.67
CA LEU A 83 15.16 -7.81 -14.62
C LEU A 83 14.71 -6.65 -13.72
N PRO A 84 13.60 -5.98 -14.03
CA PRO A 84 13.01 -5.05 -13.07
C PRO A 84 12.49 -5.83 -11.85
N ILE A 85 12.61 -5.25 -10.66
CA ILE A 85 12.23 -5.88 -9.39
C ILE A 85 10.72 -6.20 -9.32
N THR A 86 9.92 -5.69 -10.25
CA THR A 86 8.50 -6.05 -10.41
C THR A 86 8.29 -7.50 -10.82
N GLU A 87 9.29 -8.14 -11.46
CA GLU A 87 9.28 -9.57 -11.87
C GLU A 87 9.60 -10.52 -10.68
N VAL A 88 9.01 -10.26 -9.51
CA VAL A 88 9.40 -10.88 -8.23
C VAL A 88 9.37 -12.41 -8.27
N ASP A 89 8.33 -13.01 -8.86
CA ASP A 89 8.19 -14.46 -8.92
C ASP A 89 9.29 -15.10 -9.78
N LEU A 90 9.63 -14.50 -10.93
CA LEU A 90 10.71 -14.97 -11.79
C LEU A 90 12.07 -14.86 -11.11
N ILE A 91 12.33 -13.73 -10.43
CA ILE A 91 13.57 -13.49 -9.69
C ILE A 91 13.73 -14.52 -8.56
N ILE A 92 12.69 -14.74 -7.76
CA ILE A 92 12.73 -15.73 -6.66
C ILE A 92 12.96 -17.13 -7.21
N ASN A 93 12.23 -17.53 -8.26
CA ASN A 93 12.37 -18.86 -8.87
C ASN A 93 13.79 -19.08 -9.41
N LEU A 94 14.39 -18.08 -10.05
CA LEU A 94 15.77 -18.17 -10.53
C LEU A 94 16.76 -18.25 -9.36
N TYR A 95 16.61 -17.40 -8.34
CA TYR A 95 17.46 -17.44 -7.16
C TYR A 95 17.38 -18.81 -6.44
N GLU A 96 16.22 -19.45 -6.40
CA GLU A 96 16.09 -20.81 -5.83
C GLU A 96 16.84 -21.88 -6.62
N LEU A 97 16.99 -21.70 -7.93
CA LEU A 97 17.76 -22.63 -8.77
C LEU A 97 19.27 -22.44 -8.62
N VAL A 98 19.73 -21.18 -8.56
CA VAL A 98 21.17 -20.85 -8.71
C VAL A 98 21.83 -20.32 -7.44
N GLY A 99 21.06 -19.81 -6.47
CA GLY A 99 21.56 -19.03 -5.34
C GLY A 99 22.43 -19.79 -4.33
N SER A 100 22.47 -21.13 -4.40
CA SER A 100 23.38 -21.96 -3.61
C SER A 100 24.72 -22.23 -4.30
N TRP A 101 24.88 -21.83 -5.56
CA TRP A 101 26.11 -22.06 -6.31
C TRP A 101 27.18 -21.03 -5.94
N LYS A 102 28.43 -21.47 -5.80
CA LYS A 102 29.55 -20.59 -5.44
C LYS A 102 29.79 -19.46 -6.44
N SER A 103 29.45 -19.69 -7.71
CA SER A 103 29.60 -18.71 -8.79
C SER A 103 28.39 -17.79 -8.95
N SER A 104 27.33 -17.97 -8.14
CA SER A 104 26.11 -17.18 -8.24
C SER A 104 26.22 -15.87 -7.47
N GLN A 105 25.72 -14.79 -8.07
CA GLN A 105 25.59 -13.48 -7.44
C GLN A 105 24.27 -12.84 -7.84
N MET A 106 23.61 -12.20 -6.87
CA MET A 106 22.45 -11.34 -7.10
C MET A 106 22.77 -9.92 -6.64
N LEU A 107 22.46 -8.94 -7.49
CA LEU A 107 22.61 -7.52 -7.20
C LEU A 107 21.27 -6.82 -7.33
N ILE A 108 20.91 -5.96 -6.39
CA ILE A 108 19.79 -5.01 -6.51
C ILE A 108 20.39 -3.62 -6.58
N ASN A 109 20.10 -2.86 -7.64
CA ASN A 109 20.71 -1.56 -7.89
C ASN A 109 22.25 -1.58 -7.73
N ARG A 110 22.89 -2.64 -8.25
CA ARG A 110 24.36 -2.90 -8.19
C ARG A 110 24.93 -3.23 -6.81
N HIS A 111 24.11 -3.34 -5.77
CA HIS A 111 24.53 -3.75 -4.44
C HIS A 111 24.23 -5.24 -4.23
N ALA A 112 25.12 -5.95 -3.55
CA ALA A 112 24.92 -7.37 -3.25
C ALA A 112 23.63 -7.58 -2.47
N ALA A 113 22.82 -8.53 -2.91
CA ALA A 113 21.50 -8.80 -2.35
C ALA A 113 21.29 -10.30 -2.12
N THR A 114 20.38 -10.61 -1.22
CA THR A 114 20.03 -11.95 -0.76
C THR A 114 18.55 -12.23 -1.00
N LYS A 115 18.13 -13.49 -0.83
CA LYS A 115 16.71 -13.85 -0.85
C LYS A 115 15.88 -13.04 0.16
N LYS A 116 16.46 -12.67 1.31
CA LYS A 116 15.75 -11.94 2.36
C LYS A 116 15.26 -10.57 1.87
N ASP A 117 16.08 -9.90 1.05
CA ASP A 117 15.76 -8.60 0.46
C ASP A 117 14.54 -8.66 -0.47
N LEU A 118 14.29 -9.83 -1.06
CA LEU A 118 13.12 -10.10 -1.91
C LEU A 118 11.88 -10.56 -1.11
N THR A 119 12.05 -11.14 0.07
CA THR A 119 10.95 -11.82 0.79
C THR A 119 10.40 -11.08 2.01
N TYR A 120 11.20 -10.30 2.73
CA TYR A 120 10.79 -9.76 4.04
C TYR A 120 10.37 -8.28 4.04
N TYR A 121 10.88 -7.48 3.10
CA TYR A 121 10.64 -6.03 3.05
C TYR A 121 9.60 -5.65 1.98
N GLY A 122 9.76 -4.47 1.36
CA GLY A 122 8.84 -3.92 0.36
C GLY A 122 8.51 -4.88 -0.79
N VAL A 123 9.47 -5.68 -1.24
CA VAL A 123 9.32 -6.62 -2.36
C VAL A 123 8.36 -7.77 -2.01
N GLY A 124 8.51 -8.36 -0.83
CA GLY A 124 7.63 -9.44 -0.36
C GLY A 124 6.20 -8.95 -0.17
N CYS A 125 6.04 -7.75 0.39
CA CYS A 125 4.74 -7.09 0.52
C CYS A 125 4.10 -6.82 -0.85
N TYR A 126 4.88 -6.29 -1.81
CA TYR A 126 4.44 -6.05 -3.18
C TYR A 126 3.97 -7.34 -3.87
N ARG A 127 4.69 -8.45 -3.70
CA ARG A 127 4.25 -9.76 -4.22
C ARG A 127 2.87 -10.17 -3.69
N ASN A 128 2.60 -9.93 -2.41
CA ASN A 128 1.29 -10.21 -1.82
C ASN A 128 0.21 -9.25 -2.36
N ARG A 129 0.56 -7.98 -2.58
CA ARG A 129 -0.32 -7.00 -3.24
C ARG A 129 -0.75 -7.46 -4.64
N GLN A 130 0.16 -8.02 -5.44
CA GLN A 130 -0.18 -8.52 -6.79
C GLN A 130 -1.17 -9.69 -6.77
N LYS A 131 -1.21 -10.43 -5.66
CA LYS A 131 -2.12 -11.57 -5.48
C LYS A 131 -3.43 -11.19 -4.79
N SER A 132 -3.57 -9.95 -4.31
CA SER A 132 -4.76 -9.53 -3.59
C SER A 132 -5.91 -9.22 -4.56
N TYR A 133 -7.14 -9.37 -4.07
CA TYR A 133 -8.34 -9.07 -4.86
C TYR A 133 -8.43 -7.58 -5.24
N LYS A 134 -7.94 -6.67 -4.36
CA LYS A 134 -7.89 -5.22 -4.59
C LYS A 134 -6.48 -4.68 -4.32
N PRO A 135 -5.56 -4.74 -5.30
CA PRO A 135 -4.16 -4.32 -5.14
C PRO A 135 -4.01 -2.86 -4.68
N GLU A 136 -4.88 -1.96 -5.13
CA GLU A 136 -4.85 -0.56 -4.71
C GLU A 136 -5.27 -0.38 -3.24
N GLN A 137 -6.28 -1.12 -2.79
CA GLN A 137 -6.75 -1.09 -1.39
C GLN A 137 -5.75 -1.74 -0.43
N PHE A 138 -5.08 -2.80 -0.87
CA PHE A 138 -4.14 -3.57 -0.06
C PHE A 138 -3.09 -2.69 0.65
N CYS A 139 -2.62 -1.64 -0.01
CA CYS A 139 -1.63 -0.71 0.53
C CYS A 139 -2.18 0.18 1.65
N PHE A 140 -3.48 0.49 1.64
CA PHE A 140 -4.15 1.31 2.65
C PHE A 140 -4.70 0.50 3.82
N GLY A 141 -4.47 -0.82 3.83
CA GLY A 141 -4.98 -1.75 4.84
C GLY A 141 -6.42 -2.16 4.57
N GLU A 142 -6.65 -3.47 4.44
CA GLU A 142 -8.01 -4.04 4.29
C GLU A 142 -8.65 -4.36 5.65
N LYS A 143 -7.83 -4.42 6.70
CA LYS A 143 -8.25 -4.69 8.08
C LYS A 143 -8.13 -3.43 8.92
N GLU A 144 -8.94 -3.35 9.97
CA GLU A 144 -9.02 -2.19 10.86
C GLU A 144 -7.64 -1.74 11.39
N TYR A 145 -6.84 -2.67 11.90
CA TYR A 145 -5.52 -2.38 12.47
C TYR A 145 -4.41 -2.10 11.44
N GLU A 146 -4.71 -2.20 10.14
CA GLU A 146 -3.77 -1.86 9.05
C GLU A 146 -4.19 -0.58 8.30
N ALA A 147 -5.37 -0.05 8.61
CA ALA A 147 -5.95 1.11 7.95
C ALA A 147 -5.00 2.30 8.06
N ASN A 148 -4.66 2.96 6.95
CA ASN A 148 -3.72 4.09 6.98
C ASN A 148 -4.04 5.11 5.88
N ILE A 149 -3.56 6.35 6.04
CA ILE A 149 -3.67 7.40 5.00
C ILE A 149 -2.43 7.51 4.12
N TRP A 150 -1.33 6.87 4.51
CA TRP A 150 -0.02 7.05 3.90
C TRP A 150 0.13 6.36 2.54
N GLY A 151 -0.77 5.42 2.22
CA GLY A 151 -0.68 4.63 0.99
C GLY A 151 0.32 3.49 1.07
N CYS A 152 0.74 3.11 2.28
CA CYS A 152 1.54 1.93 2.52
C CYS A 152 1.39 1.44 3.97
N LYS A 153 0.80 0.26 4.13
CA LYS A 153 0.60 -0.38 5.44
C LYS A 153 1.89 -0.82 6.14
N ARG A 154 3.01 -0.84 5.41
CA ARG A 154 4.34 -1.17 5.95
C ARG A 154 5.03 0.03 6.58
N LEU A 155 4.43 1.21 6.52
CA LEU A 155 4.91 2.38 7.26
C LEU A 155 4.55 2.30 8.75
N ASN A 156 3.82 1.26 9.17
CA ASN A 156 3.49 0.97 10.57
C ASN A 156 2.90 2.16 11.34
N MET A 157 2.17 3.03 10.63
CA MET A 157 1.42 4.15 11.20
C MET A 157 -0.05 3.99 10.85
N PRO A 158 -0.72 2.98 11.42
CA PRO A 158 -2.13 2.77 11.17
C PRO A 158 -2.96 3.89 11.81
N ILE A 159 -4.24 3.87 11.52
CA ILE A 159 -5.23 4.76 12.06
C ILE A 159 -6.34 3.93 12.62
N ASN A 160 -6.39 3.93 13.95
CA ASN A 160 -7.28 3.08 14.70
C ASN A 160 -8.47 3.91 15.20
N GLU A 161 -9.62 3.27 15.37
CA GLU A 161 -10.82 3.95 15.90
C GLU A 161 -10.64 4.44 17.35
N TRP A 162 -9.67 3.87 18.06
CA TRP A 162 -9.33 4.22 19.44
C TRP A 162 -8.27 5.34 19.53
N GLY A 163 -7.72 5.79 18.39
CA GLY A 163 -6.53 6.66 18.35
C GLY A 163 -5.24 5.88 18.66
N GLY A 164 -4.21 6.59 19.13
CA GLY A 164 -2.90 5.99 19.43
C GLY A 164 -1.83 6.22 18.37
N ASP A 165 -0.61 5.83 18.72
CA ASP A 165 0.56 5.89 17.83
C ASP A 165 0.84 7.35 17.40
N TRP A 166 1.05 7.59 16.11
CA TRP A 166 1.35 8.90 15.55
C TRP A 166 0.26 9.97 15.82
N LEU A 167 -0.96 9.56 16.16
CA LEU A 167 -2.02 10.49 16.59
C LEU A 167 -1.78 11.11 17.97
N ASP A 168 -0.80 10.58 18.72
CA ASP A 168 -0.36 11.07 20.03
C ASP A 168 0.90 11.92 19.94
N TYR A 169 1.43 12.11 18.73
CA TYR A 169 2.59 12.96 18.51
C TYR A 169 2.10 14.40 18.46
N GLY A 170 2.04 15.02 19.63
CA GLY A 170 1.52 16.37 19.77
C GLY A 170 1.21 16.74 21.22
N GLU A 171 0.58 17.90 21.38
CA GLU A 171 0.17 18.42 22.68
C GLU A 171 -1.11 19.26 22.58
N PHE A 172 -1.85 19.34 23.69
CA PHE A 172 -2.99 20.23 23.79
C PHE A 172 -2.55 21.64 24.22
N ASP A 173 -3.08 22.65 23.53
CA ASP A 173 -3.01 24.01 24.01
C ASP A 173 -4.06 24.31 25.09
N LYS A 174 -4.02 25.54 25.63
CA LYS A 174 -4.95 26.02 26.66
C LYS A 174 -6.42 26.06 26.22
N SER A 175 -6.69 26.06 24.90
CA SER A 175 -8.05 26.05 24.35
C SER A 175 -8.61 24.63 24.19
N GLY A 176 -7.76 23.62 24.35
CA GLY A 176 -8.05 22.22 24.08
C GLY A 176 -7.95 21.87 22.59
N ALA A 177 -7.22 22.66 21.80
CA ALA A 177 -6.82 22.28 20.45
C ALA A 177 -5.53 21.44 20.52
N TRP A 178 -5.52 20.35 19.77
CA TRP A 178 -4.39 19.45 19.60
C TRP A 178 -3.46 20.00 18.52
N HIS A 179 -2.18 20.12 18.81
CA HIS A 179 -1.14 20.53 17.85
C HIS A 179 -0.28 19.32 17.52
N PHE A 180 -0.18 18.94 16.25
CA PHE A 180 0.63 17.79 15.85
C PHE A 180 2.12 18.11 15.82
N ASP A 181 2.93 17.21 16.35
CA ASP A 181 4.37 17.15 16.12
C ASP A 181 4.65 16.50 14.76
N LYS A 182 4.47 17.29 13.69
CA LYS A 182 4.70 16.84 12.32
C LYS A 182 6.15 16.45 12.05
N ASP A 183 7.11 17.03 12.76
CA ASP A 183 8.53 16.68 12.60
C ASP A 183 8.80 15.27 13.12
N ARG A 184 8.23 14.90 14.27
CA ARG A 184 8.29 13.52 14.77
C ARG A 184 7.58 12.54 13.84
N ILE A 185 6.38 12.87 13.35
CA ILE A 185 5.67 12.01 12.38
C ILE A 185 6.53 11.82 11.11
N LYS A 186 7.13 12.90 10.60
CA LYS A 186 8.03 12.84 9.44
C LYS A 186 9.21 11.91 9.69
N HIS A 187 9.86 12.03 10.84
CA HIS A 187 11.03 11.22 11.18
C HIS A 187 10.71 9.72 11.13
N GLU A 188 9.63 9.32 11.80
CA GLU A 188 9.19 7.92 11.85
C GLU A 188 8.74 7.39 10.46
N LEU A 189 8.11 8.24 9.63
CA LEU A 189 7.79 7.90 8.24
C LEU A 189 9.05 7.65 7.42
N GLU A 190 10.08 8.49 7.54
CA GLU A 190 11.33 8.35 6.77
C GLU A 190 12.07 7.05 7.10
N LEU A 191 12.09 6.65 8.38
CA LEU A 191 12.68 5.37 8.80
C LEU A 191 12.01 4.19 8.09
N THR A 192 10.68 4.13 8.14
CA THR A 192 9.92 3.02 7.55
C THR A 192 9.85 3.09 6.03
N LEU A 193 9.91 4.29 5.44
CA LEU A 193 10.07 4.50 4.00
C LEU A 193 11.39 3.88 3.52
N LYS A 194 12.49 4.13 4.25
CA LYS A 194 13.81 3.58 3.92
C LYS A 194 13.82 2.05 3.98
N GLU A 195 13.22 1.46 5.02
CA GLU A 195 13.10 0.00 5.15
C GLU A 195 12.31 -0.67 3.99
N ASN A 196 11.42 0.09 3.34
CA ASN A 196 10.55 -0.42 2.28
C ASN A 196 10.86 0.18 0.90
N GLU A 197 12.02 0.81 0.71
CA GLU A 197 12.38 1.56 -0.51
C GLU A 197 12.41 0.71 -1.78
N LEU A 198 12.57 -0.62 -1.65
CA LEU A 198 12.53 -1.56 -2.76
C LEU A 198 11.11 -1.88 -3.27
N CYS A 199 10.07 -1.40 -2.59
CA CYS A 199 8.68 -1.57 -3.03
C CYS A 199 8.41 -0.74 -4.30
N PRO A 200 8.03 -1.36 -5.44
CA PRO A 200 7.85 -0.65 -6.70
C PRO A 200 6.71 0.38 -6.73
N ILE A 201 5.78 0.29 -5.77
CA ILE A 201 4.59 1.14 -5.69
C ILE A 201 4.65 2.11 -4.51
N LEU A 202 5.73 2.09 -3.73
CA LEU A 202 5.91 3.03 -2.63
C LEU A 202 6.28 4.39 -3.18
N ASP A 203 5.44 5.37 -2.88
CA ASP A 203 5.63 6.74 -3.32
C ASP A 203 5.94 7.64 -2.12
N ARG A 204 7.23 7.86 -1.89
CA ARG A 204 7.72 8.74 -0.82
C ARG A 204 7.17 10.15 -0.95
N LYS A 205 7.07 10.69 -2.17
CA LYS A 205 6.57 12.06 -2.38
C LYS A 205 5.13 12.16 -1.92
N ARG A 206 4.27 11.23 -2.34
CA ARG A 206 2.86 11.19 -1.94
C ARG A 206 2.67 11.00 -0.42
N VAL A 207 3.52 10.21 0.23
CA VAL A 207 3.53 10.05 1.69
C VAL A 207 3.79 11.39 2.37
N LEU A 208 4.84 12.11 1.94
CA LEU A 208 5.20 13.40 2.53
C LEU A 208 4.17 14.50 2.20
N GLU A 209 3.61 14.51 0.99
CA GLU A 209 2.48 15.40 0.66
C GLU A 209 1.25 15.14 1.53
N THR A 210 1.02 13.88 1.92
CA THR A 210 -0.07 13.52 2.84
C THR A 210 0.18 14.11 4.22
N LEU A 211 1.40 14.04 4.73
CA LEU A 211 1.80 14.67 5.99
C LEU A 211 1.63 16.20 5.94
N GLU A 212 2.03 16.84 4.84
CA GLU A 212 1.88 18.29 4.66
C GLU A 212 0.40 18.73 4.69
N LYS A 213 -0.51 17.91 4.15
CA LYS A 213 -1.96 18.18 4.15
C LYS A 213 -2.65 17.90 5.48
N LEU A 214 -2.01 17.22 6.42
CA LEU A 214 -2.54 17.14 7.77
C LEU A 214 -2.64 18.57 8.34
N PRO A 215 -3.69 18.91 9.11
CA PRO A 215 -3.74 20.20 9.76
C PRO A 215 -2.62 20.32 10.81
N ASP A 216 -2.09 21.51 11.03
CA ASP A 216 -1.11 21.74 12.12
C ASP A 216 -1.77 21.59 13.50
N SER A 217 -3.05 21.97 13.58
CA SER A 217 -3.84 21.82 14.80
C SER A 217 -5.29 21.45 14.53
N ILE A 218 -5.91 20.79 15.50
CA ILE A 218 -7.28 20.31 15.45
C ILE A 218 -7.96 20.65 16.76
N ASN A 219 -9.16 21.20 16.67
CA ASN A 219 -10.02 21.32 17.84
C ASN A 219 -11.25 20.40 17.67
N PRO A 220 -11.32 19.25 18.38
CA PRO A 220 -12.46 18.35 18.30
C PRO A 220 -13.81 18.99 18.69
N LYS A 221 -13.81 20.15 19.36
CA LYS A 221 -15.05 20.91 19.66
C LYS A 221 -15.64 21.56 18.41
N SER A 222 -14.82 21.94 17.43
CA SER A 222 -15.26 22.61 16.20
C SER A 222 -15.17 21.73 14.95
N ASP A 223 -14.26 20.75 14.92
CA ASP A 223 -14.11 19.81 13.81
C ASP A 223 -14.76 18.45 14.11
N ARG A 224 -15.88 18.19 13.42
CA ARG A 224 -16.65 16.93 13.53
C ARG A 224 -15.98 15.72 12.89
N ASN A 225 -14.78 15.88 12.35
CA ASN A 225 -13.97 14.78 11.81
C ASN A 225 -13.07 14.18 12.89
N TRP A 226 -13.02 14.77 14.08
CA TRP A 226 -12.13 14.38 15.16
C TRP A 226 -12.86 14.28 16.49
N GLN A 227 -12.36 13.44 17.38
CA GLN A 227 -12.81 13.29 18.76
C GLN A 227 -11.61 13.31 19.70
N TYR A 228 -11.83 13.74 20.93
CA TYR A 228 -10.83 13.55 21.98
C TYR A 228 -10.65 12.06 22.24
N ARG A 229 -9.39 11.65 22.43
CA ARG A 229 -9.06 10.41 23.09
C ARG A 229 -8.78 10.71 24.55
N THR A 230 -9.45 9.98 25.43
CA THR A 230 -9.35 10.15 26.86
C THR A 230 -8.69 8.95 27.53
N SER A 231 -8.07 9.19 28.68
CA SER A 231 -7.51 8.19 29.58
C SER A 231 -7.97 8.49 31.00
N TYR A 232 -8.08 7.46 31.84
CA TYR A 232 -8.35 7.63 33.27
C TYR A 232 -7.02 7.76 34.00
N GLU A 233 -6.70 8.96 34.47
CA GLU A 233 -5.46 9.25 35.18
C GLU A 233 -5.74 9.83 36.57
N GLU A 234 -4.80 9.60 37.50
CA GLU A 234 -4.85 10.17 38.84
C GLU A 234 -4.36 11.62 38.80
N VAL A 235 -5.27 12.56 39.05
CA VAL A 235 -5.00 13.99 39.08
C VAL A 235 -5.34 14.53 40.46
N ASN A 236 -4.30 14.88 41.22
CA ASN A 236 -4.40 15.37 42.61
C ASN A 236 -5.11 14.40 43.57
N GLY A 237 -4.87 13.09 43.42
CA GLY A 237 -5.46 12.05 44.27
C GLY A 237 -6.85 11.56 43.85
N ASP A 238 -7.44 12.14 42.80
CA ASP A 238 -8.71 11.67 42.21
C ASP A 238 -8.46 11.10 40.80
N TYR A 239 -9.10 9.98 40.47
CA TYR A 239 -9.12 9.48 39.09
C TYR A 239 -10.10 10.30 38.25
N LYS A 240 -9.60 10.95 37.20
CA LYS A 240 -10.37 11.78 36.28
C LYS A 240 -10.08 11.39 34.84
N GLU A 241 -11.10 11.54 33.99
CA GLU A 241 -10.96 11.36 32.56
C GLU A 241 -10.25 12.59 31.98
N VAL A 242 -9.05 12.39 31.45
CA VAL A 242 -8.20 13.43 30.86
C VAL A 242 -8.02 13.18 29.37
N ALA A 243 -8.04 14.25 28.58
CA ALA A 243 -7.74 14.16 27.16
C ALA A 243 -6.23 13.95 26.98
N VAL A 244 -5.87 12.86 26.32
CA VAL A 244 -4.48 12.42 26.10
C VAL A 244 -4.10 12.37 24.62
N GLY A 245 -5.02 12.71 23.71
CA GLY A 245 -4.78 12.72 22.27
C GLY A 245 -6.05 12.95 21.48
N VAL A 246 -5.96 12.73 20.17
CA VAL A 246 -7.10 12.81 19.25
C VAL A 246 -7.29 11.52 18.48
N LYS A 247 -8.52 11.28 18.04
CA LYS A 247 -8.84 10.17 17.14
C LYS A 247 -9.74 10.65 15.99
N PRO A 248 -9.52 10.18 14.75
CA PRO A 248 -10.33 10.58 13.61
C PRO A 248 -11.63 9.77 13.54
N VAL A 249 -12.66 10.37 12.95
CA VAL A 249 -13.87 9.66 12.53
C VAL A 249 -13.56 8.96 11.20
N ILE A 250 -13.23 7.66 11.25
CA ILE A 250 -12.70 6.87 10.13
C ILE A 250 -13.50 7.02 8.83
N LYS A 251 -14.84 7.10 8.86
CA LYS A 251 -15.67 7.31 7.66
C LYS A 251 -15.31 8.56 6.84
N LYS A 252 -14.64 9.52 7.46
CA LYS A 252 -14.26 10.79 6.86
C LYS A 252 -12.74 10.92 6.62
N ILE A 253 -11.95 9.90 6.96
CA ILE A 253 -10.50 10.01 6.91
C ILE A 253 -9.93 10.02 5.49
N ASN A 254 -10.71 9.55 4.53
CA ASN A 254 -10.41 9.63 3.09
C ASN A 254 -10.17 11.05 2.57
N ILE A 255 -10.56 12.10 3.30
CA ILE A 255 -10.29 13.49 2.91
C ILE A 255 -8.80 13.85 2.99
N TYR A 256 -8.02 13.10 3.77
CA TYR A 256 -6.59 13.34 3.95
C TYR A 256 -5.73 12.53 2.96
N VAL A 257 -6.30 11.54 2.26
CA VAL A 257 -5.56 10.73 1.29
C VAL A 257 -5.29 11.56 0.03
N VAL A 258 -4.01 11.81 -0.26
CA VAL A 258 -3.60 12.41 -1.53
C VAL A 258 -3.83 11.41 -2.65
N GLY A 259 -4.46 11.80 -3.77
CA GLY A 259 -4.61 10.97 -4.97
C GLY A 259 -6.05 10.55 -5.31
N GLY A 260 -6.20 9.79 -6.39
CA GLY A 260 -7.52 9.38 -6.90
C GLY A 260 -8.19 8.24 -6.13
N PHE A 261 -7.40 7.45 -5.38
CA PHE A 261 -7.89 6.30 -4.65
C PHE A 261 -8.42 6.71 -3.26
N LYS A 262 -9.68 6.36 -2.98
CA LYS A 262 -10.35 6.62 -1.69
C LYS A 262 -10.67 5.27 -1.03
N PRO A 263 -9.81 4.75 -0.14
CA PRO A 263 -10.02 3.46 0.51
C PRO A 263 -11.35 3.41 1.27
N ILE A 264 -11.94 2.23 1.37
CA ILE A 264 -13.15 2.01 2.17
C ILE A 264 -12.77 1.03 3.27
N TRP A 265 -12.95 1.45 4.52
CA TRP A 265 -12.74 0.59 5.69
C TRP A 265 -14.09 0.22 6.28
N ASP A 266 -14.34 -1.08 6.38
CA ASP A 266 -15.48 -1.61 7.10
C ASP A 266 -15.13 -1.64 8.58
N ILE A 267 -15.79 -0.80 9.37
CA ILE A 267 -15.69 -0.84 10.83
C ILE A 267 -16.85 -1.73 11.26
N GLU A 268 -16.55 -2.89 11.84
CA GLU A 268 -17.54 -3.62 12.60
C GLU A 268 -17.91 -2.75 13.80
N SER A 269 -19.01 -2.00 13.67
CA SER A 269 -19.54 -1.27 14.81
C SER A 269 -19.74 -2.26 15.94
N ALA A 270 -19.08 -2.05 17.08
CA ALA A 270 -19.40 -2.70 18.34
C ALA A 270 -20.85 -2.33 18.73
N GLY A 271 -21.79 -3.01 18.10
CA GLY A 271 -23.22 -2.85 18.25
C GLY A 271 -23.80 -4.24 18.44
N ASN A 272 -23.98 -4.62 19.71
CA ASN A 272 -24.72 -5.77 20.20
C ASN A 272 -24.45 -7.11 19.49
N HIS A 273 -23.71 -7.99 20.17
CA HIS A 273 -23.88 -9.42 19.97
C HIS A 273 -25.34 -9.82 20.21
N SER A 274 -26.12 -9.83 19.13
CA SER A 274 -27.32 -10.64 18.99
C SER A 274 -27.04 -11.58 17.84
N GLY A 275 -26.81 -12.85 18.19
CA GLY A 275 -26.41 -13.88 17.25
C GLY A 275 -27.33 -14.00 16.04
N ASN A 276 -26.72 -14.21 14.88
CA ASN A 276 -27.02 -15.36 14.06
C ASN A 276 -25.95 -15.51 12.98
N GLU A 277 -25.41 -16.72 12.88
CA GLU A 277 -24.59 -17.17 11.76
C GLU A 277 -25.19 -16.73 10.42
N ARG A 278 -24.36 -16.17 9.55
CA ARG A 278 -24.64 -16.17 8.12
C ARG A 278 -23.40 -16.67 7.38
N VAL A 279 -23.42 -17.97 7.13
CA VAL A 279 -22.69 -18.63 6.05
C VAL A 279 -22.92 -17.82 4.77
N MET A 280 -21.87 -17.21 4.22
CA MET A 280 -21.94 -16.54 2.93
C MET A 280 -22.04 -17.59 1.81
N LYS A 281 -23.23 -17.69 1.20
CA LYS A 281 -23.37 -18.32 -0.12
C LYS A 281 -22.78 -17.38 -1.17
N VAL A 282 -21.70 -17.82 -1.79
CA VAL A 282 -21.11 -17.17 -2.96
C VAL A 282 -22.05 -17.38 -4.14
N ASN A 283 -22.50 -16.29 -4.76
CA ASN A 283 -23.11 -16.33 -6.09
C ASN A 283 -22.16 -15.61 -7.05
N LEU A 284 -21.50 -16.40 -7.90
CA LEU A 284 -20.66 -15.93 -9.00
C LEU A 284 -21.56 -15.70 -10.21
N GLN A 285 -21.99 -14.46 -10.42
CA GLN A 285 -22.42 -14.00 -11.73
C GLN A 285 -21.56 -12.80 -12.11
N LEU A 286 -20.68 -13.05 -13.08
CA LEU A 286 -19.93 -12.05 -13.82
C LEU A 286 -20.88 -11.53 -14.90
N ASP A 287 -21.40 -10.32 -14.73
CA ASP A 287 -22.05 -9.61 -15.83
C ASP A 287 -21.01 -8.65 -16.43
N ASP A 288 -20.56 -9.01 -17.64
CA ASP A 288 -19.85 -8.13 -18.57
C ASP A 288 -20.73 -6.90 -18.87
N GLU A 289 -20.23 -5.69 -18.62
CA GLU A 289 -20.74 -4.49 -19.30
C GLU A 289 -19.62 -3.74 -20.01
N THR A 290 -19.61 -3.86 -21.34
CA THR A 290 -18.97 -2.92 -22.26
C THR A 290 -19.80 -1.62 -22.39
N PRO A 291 -19.20 -0.50 -22.86
CA PRO A 291 -19.53 0.84 -22.38
C PRO A 291 -20.68 1.53 -23.12
N LYS A 292 -21.54 2.24 -22.36
CA LYS A 292 -22.64 3.06 -22.89
C LYS A 292 -22.14 4.39 -23.48
N GLN A 293 -22.31 4.56 -24.79
CA GLN A 293 -22.30 5.86 -25.46
C GLN A 293 -23.71 6.50 -25.53
N LYS A 294 -23.73 7.78 -25.13
CA LYS A 294 -24.52 8.94 -25.60
C LYS A 294 -26.05 8.83 -25.85
N ARG A 295 -26.70 9.72 -25.08
CA ARG A 295 -27.68 10.77 -25.46
C ARG A 295 -29.14 10.42 -25.74
N SER A 296 -29.94 10.96 -24.82
CA SER A 296 -31.10 11.85 -25.01
C SER A 296 -32.44 11.30 -25.47
N SER A 297 -33.41 11.53 -24.59
CA SER A 297 -34.61 12.35 -24.80
C SER A 297 -35.91 11.64 -24.41
N LYS A 298 -36.72 12.39 -23.64
CA LYS A 298 -38.19 12.36 -23.45
C LYS A 298 -38.90 11.04 -23.81
N THR A 299 -39.81 10.50 -22.99
CA THR A 299 -41.19 11.03 -22.85
C THR A 299 -41.99 10.21 -21.80
N LYS A 300 -42.98 10.86 -21.18
CA LYS A 300 -44.00 10.38 -20.22
C LYS A 300 -44.80 9.12 -20.67
N LYS A 301 -45.14 8.22 -19.73
CA LYS A 301 -46.53 7.78 -19.31
C LYS A 301 -46.47 6.53 -18.39
N LYS A 302 -47.07 6.59 -17.20
CA LYS A 302 -48.43 6.08 -16.82
C LYS A 302 -48.57 4.56 -16.96
N SER A 303 -48.47 3.81 -15.85
CA SER A 303 -49.59 3.36 -14.99
C SER A 303 -50.63 2.52 -15.74
N GLY A 304 -50.54 1.20 -15.54
CA GLY A 304 -51.46 0.21 -16.11
C GLY A 304 -52.88 0.34 -15.59
N SER A 305 -53.83 -0.03 -16.45
CA SER A 305 -55.20 -0.38 -16.09
C SER A 305 -55.45 -1.79 -16.64
N LEU A 306 -55.82 -2.69 -15.73
CA LEU A 306 -55.82 -4.15 -15.86
C LEU A 306 -57.18 -4.69 -16.32
N SER A 307 -57.97 -3.92 -17.07
CA SER A 307 -59.38 -4.28 -17.38
C SER A 307 -59.67 -4.73 -18.81
N SER A 308 -58.68 -4.80 -19.71
CA SER A 308 -58.89 -5.15 -21.13
C SER A 308 -58.51 -6.59 -21.49
N VAL A 309 -57.85 -7.34 -20.61
CA VAL A 309 -57.46 -8.74 -20.89
C VAL A 309 -58.63 -9.71 -20.66
N TRP A 310 -59.54 -9.40 -19.73
CA TRP A 310 -60.69 -10.28 -19.43
C TRP A 310 -61.78 -10.27 -20.51
N TRP A 311 -61.96 -9.16 -21.24
CA TRP A 311 -62.94 -9.08 -22.34
C TRP A 311 -62.49 -9.84 -23.60
N ILE A 312 -61.18 -9.95 -23.82
CA ILE A 312 -60.63 -10.68 -24.97
C ILE A 312 -60.73 -12.19 -24.75
N VAL A 313 -60.52 -12.68 -23.53
CA VAL A 313 -60.67 -14.10 -23.20
C VAL A 313 -62.14 -14.54 -23.26
N ALA A 314 -63.06 -13.71 -22.78
CA ALA A 314 -64.50 -14.01 -22.87
C ALA A 314 -65.01 -14.05 -24.32
N GLY A 315 -64.52 -13.15 -25.19
CA GLY A 315 -64.90 -13.14 -26.62
C GLY A 315 -64.41 -14.36 -27.40
N ILE A 316 -63.23 -14.89 -27.07
CA ILE A 316 -62.66 -16.08 -27.73
C ILE A 316 -63.43 -17.35 -27.32
N VAL A 317 -63.89 -17.45 -26.07
CA VAL A 317 -64.69 -18.60 -25.59
C VAL A 317 -66.08 -18.64 -26.25
N VAL A 318 -66.72 -17.47 -26.44
CA VAL A 318 -68.02 -17.38 -27.12
C VAL A 318 -67.90 -17.72 -28.62
N LEU A 319 -66.82 -17.28 -29.29
CA LEU A 319 -66.55 -17.65 -30.69
C LEU A 319 -66.24 -19.15 -30.85
N TYR A 320 -65.56 -19.78 -29.88
CA TYR A 320 -65.28 -21.21 -29.92
C TYR A 320 -66.53 -22.08 -29.67
N LEU A 321 -67.53 -21.57 -28.95
CA LEU A 321 -68.81 -22.25 -28.72
C LEU A 321 -69.85 -22.03 -29.82
N LEU A 322 -69.69 -21.01 -30.67
CA LEU A 322 -70.59 -20.76 -31.82
C LEU A 322 -70.12 -21.43 -33.13
N PHE A 323 -68.88 -21.93 -33.16
CA PHE A 323 -68.31 -22.64 -34.31
C PHE A 323 -67.95 -24.11 -34.01
N LYS A 324 -68.66 -24.71 -33.03
CA LYS A 324 -68.60 -26.15 -32.72
C LYS A 324 -69.99 -26.70 -32.43
#